data_AF-A0A957KF96-F1
#
_entry.id   AF-A0A957KF96-F1
#
_cell.length_a   1.000
_cell.length_b   1.000
_cell.length_c   1.000
_cell.angle_alpha   90.00
_cell.angle_beta   90.00
_cell.angle_gamma   90.00
#
_symmetry.space_group_name_H-M   'P 1'
#
loop_
_entity.id
_entity.type
_entity.pdbx_description
1 polymer ?
#
loop_
_entity_poly.entity_id
_entity_poly.type
_entity_poly.pdbx_seq_one_letter_code
_entity_poly.pdbx_strand_id
1 'polypeptide(L)' 'QWLLEDLDSRNGTLLNQINVHEPTVVSSGDIIMIGDTKLKVEL' A
#
# COMPACT_ATOMS: atom_id res chain seq x y z
N GLN A 1 12.41 -7.68 4.52
CA GLN A 1 10.93 -7.56 4.54
C GLN A 1 10.63 -6.07 4.58
N TRP A 2 9.67 -5.62 3.79
CA TRP A 2 9.28 -4.21 3.70
C TRP A 2 7.91 -4.02 4.33
N LEU A 3 7.70 -2.85 4.94
CA LEU A 3 6.47 -2.49 5.62
C LEU A 3 5.86 -1.28 4.92
N LEU A 4 4.54 -1.33 4.73
CA LEU A 4 3.74 -0.24 4.22
C LEU A 4 2.87 0.31 5.35
N GLU A 5 2.94 1.62 5.56
CA GLU A 5 2.16 2.34 6.57
C GLU A 5 1.49 3.54 5.90
N ASP A 6 0.21 3.75 6.18
CA ASP A 6 -0.48 4.96 5.79
C ASP A 6 -0.25 6.06 6.83
N LEU A 7 0.19 7.24 6.38
CA LEU A 7 0.52 8.37 7.26
C LEU A 7 -0.65 9.36 7.35
N ASP A 8 -1.82 8.86 7.72
CA ASP A 8 -3.08 9.61 7.79
C ASP A 8 -3.36 10.37 6.47
N SER A 9 -3.27 9.63 5.36
CA SER A 9 -3.44 10.24 4.05
C SER A 9 -4.91 10.59 3.82
N ARG A 10 -5.16 11.73 3.17
CA ARG A 10 -6.53 12.25 2.94
C ARG A 10 -7.48 11.24 2.30
N ASN A 11 -6.97 10.37 1.42
CA ASN A 11 -7.76 9.38 0.68
C ASN A 11 -7.51 7.94 1.15
N GLY A 12 -6.60 7.72 2.09
CA GLY A 12 -6.09 6.41 2.45
C GLY A 12 -5.07 5.84 1.45
N THR A 13 -4.34 4.82 1.90
CA THR A 13 -3.48 3.97 1.08
C THR A 13 -4.10 2.57 1.01
N LEU A 14 -4.16 1.98 -0.18
CA LEU A 14 -4.67 0.62 -0.37
C LEU A 14 -3.54 -0.34 -0.75
N LEU A 15 -3.55 -1.52 -0.17
CA LEU A 15 -2.75 -2.67 -0.57
C LEU A 15 -3.68 -3.72 -1.16
N ASN A 16 -3.52 -4.08 -2.43
CA ASN A 16 -4.35 -5.07 -3.12
C ASN A 16 -5.87 -4.80 -2.99
N GLN A 17 -6.28 -3.52 -3.06
CA GLN A 17 -7.67 -3.04 -2.88
C GLN A 17 -8.21 -3.08 -1.44
N ILE A 18 -7.35 -3.34 -0.46
CA ILE A 18 -7.69 -3.31 0.97
C ILE A 18 -7.05 -2.07 1.61
N ASN A 19 -7.80 -1.31 2.41
CA ASN A 19 -7.24 -0.16 3.11
C ASN A 19 -6.19 -0.57 4.14
N VAL A 20 -5.07 0.14 4.14
CA VAL A 20 -3.99 -0.02 5.12
C VAL A 20 -4.34 0.83 6.35
N HIS A 21 -4.78 0.18 7.43
CA HIS A 21 -5.08 0.83 8.71
C HIS A 21 -3.97 0.66 9.75
N GLU A 22 -3.12 -0.33 9.56
CA GLU A 22 -1.97 -0.62 10.40
C GLU A 22 -0.77 -1.00 9.52
N PRO A 23 0.47 -0.86 10.02
CA PRO A 23 1.65 -1.21 9.24
C PRO A 23 1.58 -2.66 8.73
N THR A 24 1.57 -2.82 7.40
CA THR A 24 1.31 -4.09 6.72
C THR A 24 2.53 -4.54 5.91
N VAL A 25 2.87 -5.82 5.96
CA VAL A 25 4.02 -6.36 5.20
C VAL A 25 3.69 -6.39 3.70
N VAL A 26 4.64 -5.95 2.87
CA VAL A 26 4.54 -6.04 1.41
C VAL A 26 5.51 -7.05 0.81
N SER A 27 5.07 -7.70 -0.26
CA SER A 27 5.80 -8.70 -1.03
C SER A 27 5.90 -8.30 -2.50
N SER A 28 6.84 -8.90 -3.22
CA SER A 28 6.96 -8.69 -4.68
C SER A 28 5.67 -9.12 -5.37
N GLY A 29 5.16 -8.29 -6.27
CA GLY A 29 3.89 -8.49 -6.97
C GLY A 29 2.70 -7.72 -6.37
N ASP A 30 2.82 -7.23 -5.13
CA ASP A 30 1.75 -6.45 -4.49
C ASP A 30 1.50 -5.13 -5.22
N ILE A 31 0.23 -4.70 -5.21
CA ILE A 31 -0.21 -3.44 -5.78
C ILE A 31 -0.59 -2.47 -4.67
N ILE A 32 0.17 -1.39 -4.56
CA ILE A 32 -0.13 -0.25 -3.69
C ILE A 32 -0.93 0.77 -4.50
N MET A 33 -2.05 1.26 -3.99
CA MET A 33 -2.82 2.33 -4.59
C MET A 33 -2.83 3.56 -3.69
N ILE A 34 -2.51 4.71 -4.27
CA ILE A 34 -2.50 6.03 -3.61
C ILE A 34 -3.35 6.96 -4.49
N GLY A 35 -4.57 7.24 -4.05
CA GLY A 35 -5.58 7.84 -4.93
C GLY A 35 -5.75 7.02 -6.21
N ASP A 36 -5.60 7.66 -7.37
CA ASP A 36 -5.74 7.01 -8.68
C ASP A 36 -4.43 6.35 -9.18
N THR A 37 -3.32 6.51 -8.44
CA THR A 37 -2.02 5.96 -8.84
C THR A 37 -1.87 4.53 -8.34
N LYS A 38 -1.40 3.63 -9.21
CA LYS A 38 -1.06 2.24 -8.87
C LYS A 38 0.43 2.01 -8.98
N LEU A 39 1.04 1.48 -7.92
CA LEU A 39 2.44 1.11 -7.84
C LEU A 39 2.54 -0.39 -7.64
N LYS A 40 3.29 -1.07 -8.51
CA LYS A 40 3.60 -2.50 -8.34
C LYS A 40 4.93 -2.64 -7.64
N VAL A 41 4.97 -3.43 -6.57
CA VAL A 41 6.20 -3.74 -5.85
C VAL A 41 6.97 -4.82 -6.62
N GLU A 42 8.23 -4.55 -6.94
CA GLU A 42 9.20 -5.52 -7.49
C GLU A 42 10.44 -5.46 -6.59
N LEU A 43 10.80 -6.57 -5.95
CA LEU A 43 11.89 -6.67 -4.96
C LEU A 43 13.16 -7.31 -5.51
#